data_AF-A0A9D0LKG6-F1
#
_entry.id   AF-A0A9D0LKG6-F1
#
_cell.length_a   1.000
_cell.length_b   1.000
_cell.length_c   1.000
_cell.angle_alpha   90.00
_cell.angle_beta   90.00
_cell.angle_gamma   90.00
#
_symmetry.space_group_name_H-M   'P 1'
#
loop_
_entity.id
_entity.type
_entity.pdbx_description
1 polymer ?
#
loop_
_entity_poly.entity_id
_entity_poly.type
_entity_poly.pdbx_seq_one_letter_code
_entity_poly.pdbx_strand_id
1 'polypeptide(L)'
;MKGIAHFITGVAVATFFPEAVRQAADGSLILVLGGVFGLLPDTLDFKFARYFEHHDDEIDPHPQRLDPREMAERVAAAMRAAYETGTPRTIQLHTLRLGADLWRRYSLRFIPETGEVALRIGPVVSTSQVPLPGSEPPEPAEARVPVGVPIRHTYDAEIPVDIFSGPSFRFEREGEAVRVTFLPWHRSWSHSLVLALGIGLGVGVVLSPLAGWIAGLAFAAHVLEDQLGFMGSNLFWPFTRRRFLGLRLLRSTDPLPNFLTVWLAVALILFNLDRFSFQPRLPTGPYLVLAVLLPLLLLGGVHLWQRQARQVAVEATAQGEILEEAEEA
;
A
#
# COMPACT_ATOMS: atom_id res chain seq x y z
N MET A 1 -1.39 -1.80 4.69
CA MET A 1 -1.04 -2.95 5.56
C MET A 1 -1.59 -4.19 4.87
N LYS A 2 -1.32 -5.42 5.34
CA LYS A 2 -2.01 -6.58 4.71
C LYS A 2 -3.52 -6.51 4.94
N GLY A 3 -4.30 -7.07 4.01
CA GLY A 3 -5.76 -7.00 4.04
C GLY A 3 -6.37 -7.50 5.36
N ILE A 4 -5.80 -8.55 5.95
CA ILE A 4 -6.27 -9.07 7.25
C ILE A 4 -6.17 -8.04 8.38
N ALA A 5 -5.16 -7.17 8.38
CA ALA A 5 -4.99 -6.12 9.37
C ALA A 5 -6.13 -5.10 9.26
N HIS A 6 -6.46 -4.69 8.05
CA HIS A 6 -7.55 -3.74 7.78
C HIS A 6 -8.93 -4.31 8.14
N PHE A 7 -9.18 -5.57 7.79
CA PHE A 7 -10.40 -6.27 8.18
C PHE A 7 -10.57 -6.30 9.71
N ILE A 8 -9.55 -6.78 10.44
CA ILE A 8 -9.67 -6.96 11.89
C ILE A 8 -9.72 -5.60 12.61
N THR A 9 -9.05 -4.57 12.10
CA THR A 9 -9.20 -3.19 12.61
C THR A 9 -10.63 -2.71 12.44
N GLY A 10 -11.26 -2.96 11.29
CA GLY A 10 -12.68 -2.62 11.06
C GLY A 10 -13.61 -3.32 12.05
N VAL A 11 -13.37 -4.61 12.34
CA VAL A 11 -14.12 -5.34 13.38
C VAL A 11 -13.87 -4.73 14.77
N ALA A 12 -12.62 -4.40 15.10
CA ALA A 12 -12.27 -3.77 16.38
C ALA A 12 -12.99 -2.43 16.57
N VAL A 13 -13.03 -1.58 15.54
CA VAL A 13 -13.81 -0.32 15.55
C VAL A 13 -15.28 -0.59 15.87
N ALA A 14 -15.89 -1.59 15.24
CA ALA A 14 -17.29 -1.94 15.50
C ALA A 14 -17.54 -2.35 16.97
N THR A 15 -16.59 -3.02 17.61
CA THR A 15 -16.75 -3.43 19.02
C THR A 15 -16.77 -2.29 20.02
N PHE A 16 -16.32 -1.08 19.67
CA PHE A 16 -16.43 0.08 20.56
C PHE A 16 -17.88 0.56 20.74
N PHE A 17 -18.82 0.05 19.92
CA PHE A 17 -20.23 0.33 20.05
C PHE A 17 -20.92 -0.75 20.89
N PRO A 18 -21.34 -0.44 22.13
CA PRO A 18 -21.93 -1.44 23.03
C PRO A 18 -23.23 -2.05 22.46
N GLU A 19 -23.98 -1.26 21.70
CA GLU A 19 -25.18 -1.73 21.01
C GLU A 19 -24.85 -2.73 19.90
N ALA A 20 -23.74 -2.53 19.17
CA ALA A 20 -23.31 -3.47 18.15
C ALA A 20 -22.89 -4.82 18.76
N VAL A 21 -22.21 -4.79 19.91
CA VAL A 21 -21.84 -6.00 20.66
C VAL A 21 -23.08 -6.76 21.15
N ARG A 22 -24.10 -6.06 21.68
CA ARG A 22 -25.36 -6.69 22.08
C ARG A 22 -26.08 -7.33 20.90
N GLN A 23 -26.23 -6.61 19.79
CA GLN A 23 -26.85 -7.15 18.58
C GLN A 23 -26.10 -8.37 18.06
N ALA A 24 -24.78 -8.37 18.12
CA ALA A 24 -23.97 -9.51 17.72
C ALA A 24 -24.16 -10.74 18.63
N ALA A 25 -24.35 -10.52 19.94
CA ALA A 25 -24.71 -11.61 20.87
C ALA A 25 -26.07 -12.24 20.52
N ASP A 26 -26.99 -11.46 19.94
CA ASP A 26 -28.29 -11.92 19.43
C ASP A 26 -28.22 -12.49 17.99
N GLY A 27 -27.01 -12.64 17.42
CA GLY A 27 -26.77 -13.25 16.11
C GLY A 27 -26.63 -12.26 14.94
N SER A 28 -26.62 -10.95 15.19
CA SER A 28 -26.38 -9.94 14.15
C SER A 28 -24.94 -9.99 13.61
N LEU A 29 -24.79 -9.73 12.30
CA LEU A 29 -23.49 -9.61 11.63
C LEU A 29 -22.93 -8.17 11.65
N ILE A 30 -23.44 -7.30 12.52
CA ILE A 30 -23.06 -5.88 12.56
C ILE A 30 -21.56 -5.65 12.84
N LEU A 31 -20.88 -6.57 13.54
CA LEU A 31 -19.42 -6.49 13.73
C LEU A 31 -18.65 -6.86 12.44
N VAL A 32 -19.19 -7.81 11.67
CA VAL A 32 -18.63 -8.20 10.36
C VAL A 32 -18.76 -7.04 9.36
N LEU A 33 -19.83 -6.24 9.46
CA LEU A 33 -19.98 -5.00 8.70
C LEU A 33 -18.76 -4.08 8.87
N GLY A 34 -18.26 -3.95 10.09
CA GLY A 34 -17.02 -3.21 10.36
C GLY A 34 -15.85 -3.76 9.58
N GLY A 35 -15.65 -5.08 9.58
CA GLY A 35 -14.58 -5.71 8.79
C GLY A 35 -14.72 -5.51 7.28
N VAL A 36 -15.95 -5.62 6.74
CA VAL A 36 -16.22 -5.36 5.31
C VAL A 36 -15.84 -3.94 4.91
N PHE A 37 -16.24 -2.94 5.70
CA PHE A 37 -15.88 -1.55 5.43
C PHE A 37 -14.43 -1.21 5.76
N GLY A 38 -13.78 -2.01 6.60
CA GLY A 38 -12.33 -1.99 6.79
C GLY A 38 -11.58 -2.44 5.55
N LEU A 39 -12.07 -3.44 4.79
CA LEU A 39 -11.44 -3.90 3.54
C LEU A 39 -11.80 -3.05 2.30
N LEU A 40 -12.97 -2.42 2.33
CA LEU A 40 -13.56 -1.80 1.15
C LEU A 40 -12.64 -0.84 0.38
N PRO A 41 -11.81 0.02 1.00
CA PRO A 41 -10.96 0.94 0.23
C PRO A 41 -10.01 0.21 -0.74
N ASP A 42 -9.34 -0.85 -0.28
CA ASP A 42 -8.46 -1.67 -1.11
C ASP A 42 -9.24 -2.47 -2.14
N THR A 43 -10.39 -3.04 -1.75
CA THR A 43 -11.27 -3.73 -2.71
C THR A 43 -11.68 -2.79 -3.85
N LEU A 44 -12.01 -1.53 -3.55
CA LEU A 44 -12.33 -0.53 -4.57
C LEU A 44 -11.14 -0.25 -5.49
N ASP A 45 -9.93 -0.21 -4.95
CA ASP A 45 -8.74 0.01 -5.77
C ASP A 45 -8.45 -1.16 -6.69
N PHE A 46 -8.31 -2.36 -6.12
CA PHE A 46 -7.84 -3.53 -6.84
C PHE A 46 -8.90 -4.17 -7.75
N LYS A 47 -10.19 -4.08 -7.39
CA LYS A 47 -11.29 -4.64 -8.19
C LYS A 47 -11.93 -3.63 -9.14
N PHE A 48 -11.73 -2.33 -8.93
CA PHE A 48 -12.32 -1.30 -9.77
C PHE A 48 -11.30 -0.29 -10.28
N ALA A 49 -10.68 0.52 -9.41
CA ALA A 49 -9.88 1.68 -9.83
C ALA A 49 -8.74 1.30 -10.79
N ARG A 50 -8.08 0.16 -10.54
CA ARG A 50 -7.02 -0.39 -11.40
C ARG A 50 -7.45 -0.53 -12.86
N TYR A 51 -8.68 -1.00 -13.11
CA TYR A 51 -9.17 -1.27 -14.47
C TYR A 51 -9.64 -0.01 -15.21
N PHE A 52 -9.80 1.10 -14.51
CA PHE A 52 -10.12 2.40 -15.10
C PHE A 52 -8.87 3.28 -15.27
N GLU A 53 -7.67 2.77 -14.98
CA GLU A 53 -6.44 3.49 -15.24
C GLU A 53 -6.21 3.62 -16.75
N HIS A 54 -5.83 4.83 -17.18
CA HIS A 54 -5.40 5.09 -18.55
C HIS A 54 -3.88 5.21 -18.58
N HIS A 55 -3.26 4.52 -19.53
CA HIS A 55 -1.82 4.57 -19.78
C HIS A 55 -1.55 5.33 -21.09
N ASP A 56 -0.64 6.29 -21.04
CA ASP A 56 -0.13 7.01 -22.21
C ASP A 56 0.91 6.18 -22.99
N ASP A 57 1.64 5.32 -22.29
CA ASP A 57 2.64 4.41 -22.87
C ASP A 57 2.74 3.12 -22.04
N GLU A 58 3.15 2.04 -22.69
CA GLU A 58 3.32 0.72 -22.08
C GLU A 58 4.68 0.12 -22.45
N ILE A 59 5.53 -0.11 -21.46
CA ILE A 59 6.83 -0.73 -21.64
C ILE A 59 6.67 -2.23 -21.44
N ASP A 60 6.49 -2.94 -22.55
CA ASP A 60 6.42 -4.40 -22.62
C ASP A 60 7.73 -4.99 -23.15
N PRO A 61 8.61 -5.52 -22.28
CA PRO A 61 9.91 -6.04 -22.71
C PRO A 61 9.77 -7.32 -23.53
N HIS A 62 10.53 -7.42 -24.63
CA HIS A 62 10.55 -8.64 -25.44
C HIS A 62 11.52 -9.69 -24.85
N PRO A 63 11.12 -10.97 -24.67
CA PRO A 63 11.93 -11.98 -23.99
C PRO A 63 13.32 -12.21 -24.59
N GLN A 64 13.43 -12.09 -25.91
CA GLN A 64 14.67 -12.29 -26.67
C GLN A 64 15.46 -11.01 -26.91
N ARG A 65 14.92 -9.84 -26.54
CA ARG A 65 15.47 -8.53 -26.89
C ARG A 65 15.33 -7.54 -25.73
N LEU A 66 15.87 -7.95 -24.59
CA LEU A 66 15.80 -7.18 -23.35
C LEU A 66 16.96 -6.17 -23.31
N ASP A 67 16.66 -4.91 -23.64
CA ASP A 67 17.61 -3.80 -23.58
C ASP A 67 17.24 -2.86 -22.41
N PRO A 68 18.03 -2.85 -21.31
CA PRO A 68 17.74 -1.97 -20.19
C PRO A 68 17.85 -0.48 -20.53
N ARG A 69 18.67 -0.10 -21.52
CA ARG A 69 18.83 1.29 -21.93
C ARG A 69 17.59 1.78 -22.66
N GLU A 70 17.08 1.00 -23.60
CA GLU A 70 15.86 1.35 -24.35
C GLU A 70 14.68 1.58 -23.38
N MET A 71 14.49 0.68 -22.41
CA MET A 71 13.44 0.81 -21.40
C MET A 71 13.64 2.06 -20.53
N ALA A 72 14.87 2.31 -20.04
CA ALA A 72 15.17 3.50 -19.25
C ALA A 72 15.00 4.81 -20.03
N GLU A 73 15.33 4.83 -21.32
CA GLU A 73 15.13 5.97 -22.22
C GLU A 73 13.65 6.29 -22.42
N ARG A 74 12.78 5.27 -22.53
CA ARG A 74 11.32 5.47 -22.61
C ARG A 74 10.76 6.08 -21.32
N VAL A 75 11.20 5.60 -20.16
CA VAL A 75 10.82 6.20 -18.85
C VAL A 75 11.28 7.66 -18.78
N ALA A 76 12.55 7.95 -19.09
CA ALA A 76 13.10 9.30 -19.07
C ALA A 76 12.42 10.24 -20.09
N ALA A 77 12.02 9.71 -21.26
CA ALA A 77 11.27 10.45 -22.26
C ALA A 77 9.87 10.82 -21.76
N ALA A 78 9.15 9.89 -21.13
CA ALA A 78 7.84 10.18 -20.53
C ALA A 78 7.92 11.24 -19.42
N MET A 79 8.96 11.18 -18.59
CA MET A 79 9.23 12.19 -17.55
C MET A 79 9.50 13.58 -18.15
N ARG A 80 10.37 13.67 -19.17
CA ARG A 80 10.63 14.93 -19.88
C ARG A 80 9.39 15.48 -20.54
N ALA A 81 8.63 14.64 -21.25
CA ALA A 81 7.40 15.05 -21.91
C ALA A 81 6.38 15.61 -20.90
N ALA A 82 6.23 14.98 -19.73
CA ALA A 82 5.35 15.48 -18.68
C ALA A 82 5.80 16.84 -18.14
N TYR A 83 7.11 17.06 -18.01
CA TYR A 83 7.67 18.33 -17.57
C TYR A 83 7.50 19.44 -18.61
N GLU A 84 7.92 19.19 -19.85
CA GLU A 84 7.94 20.18 -20.95
C GLU A 84 6.53 20.60 -21.36
N THR A 85 5.60 19.64 -21.48
CA THR A 85 4.22 19.91 -21.91
C THR A 85 3.31 20.34 -20.76
N GLY A 86 3.71 20.09 -19.51
CA GLY A 86 2.86 20.25 -18.33
C GLY A 86 1.67 19.30 -18.26
N THR A 87 1.55 18.35 -19.20
CA THR A 87 0.47 17.35 -19.23
C THR A 87 0.94 16.09 -18.50
N PRO A 88 0.19 15.55 -17.52
CA PRO A 88 0.54 14.30 -16.86
C PRO A 88 0.77 13.16 -17.86
N ARG A 89 1.79 12.33 -17.61
CA ARG A 89 2.04 11.09 -18.37
C ARG A 89 2.02 9.89 -17.46
N THR A 90 1.22 8.89 -17.79
CA THR A 90 1.12 7.63 -17.06
C THR A 90 1.71 6.51 -17.90
N ILE A 91 2.66 5.75 -17.36
CA ILE A 91 3.25 4.60 -18.04
C ILE A 91 3.01 3.32 -17.25
N GLN A 92 2.82 2.20 -17.95
CA GLN A 92 2.79 0.85 -17.38
C GLN A 92 4.11 0.13 -17.67
N LEU A 93 4.69 -0.52 -16.67
CA LEU A 93 5.84 -1.42 -16.84
C LEU A 93 5.34 -2.86 -16.76
N HIS A 94 5.33 -3.59 -17.88
CA HIS A 94 4.87 -4.97 -17.90
C HIS A 94 5.95 -5.96 -17.49
N THR A 95 5.55 -7.03 -16.83
CA THR A 95 6.50 -8.06 -16.40
C THR A 95 6.90 -8.98 -17.53
N LEU A 96 8.11 -9.53 -17.43
CA LEU A 96 8.62 -10.47 -18.43
C LEU A 96 8.41 -11.92 -17.96
N ARG A 97 7.26 -12.50 -18.31
CA ARG A 97 6.94 -13.90 -18.01
C ARG A 97 7.76 -14.84 -18.91
N LEU A 98 8.50 -15.75 -18.29
CA LEU A 98 9.33 -16.76 -18.97
C LEU A 98 8.71 -18.16 -18.94
N GLY A 99 7.81 -18.42 -18.00
CA GLY A 99 7.17 -19.73 -17.81
C GLY A 99 5.88 -19.64 -17.01
N ALA A 100 5.34 -20.80 -16.63
CA ALA A 100 4.11 -20.86 -15.83
C ALA A 100 4.30 -20.15 -14.47
N ASP A 101 5.46 -20.35 -13.86
CA ASP A 101 5.86 -19.92 -12.53
C ASP A 101 7.16 -19.11 -12.54
N LEU A 102 7.64 -18.66 -13.71
CA LEU A 102 8.94 -17.97 -13.85
C LEU A 102 8.82 -16.62 -14.58
N TRP A 103 9.52 -15.62 -14.04
CA TRP A 103 9.63 -14.28 -14.60
C TRP A 103 11.06 -13.77 -14.55
N ARG A 104 11.46 -12.98 -15.54
CA ARG A 104 12.71 -12.20 -15.45
C ARG A 104 12.43 -10.93 -14.66
N ARG A 105 13.05 -10.79 -13.49
CA ARG A 105 13.04 -9.54 -12.72
C ARG A 105 13.83 -8.48 -13.48
N TYR A 106 13.32 -7.26 -13.49
CA TYR A 106 14.13 -6.06 -13.69
C TYR A 106 13.72 -5.00 -12.68
N SER A 107 14.60 -4.07 -12.35
CA SER A 107 14.34 -3.03 -11.36
C SER A 107 14.47 -1.64 -11.97
N LEU A 108 13.54 -0.75 -11.64
CA LEU A 108 13.60 0.66 -11.96
C LEU A 108 14.06 1.47 -10.74
N ARG A 109 14.99 2.40 -10.92
CA ARG A 109 15.44 3.35 -9.90
C ARG A 109 15.33 4.78 -10.41
N PHE A 110 14.79 5.66 -9.58
CA PHE A 110 14.85 7.10 -9.79
C PHE A 110 15.95 7.64 -8.88
N ILE A 111 16.93 8.35 -9.44
CA ILE A 111 18.12 8.86 -8.72
C ILE A 111 18.07 10.40 -8.75
N PRO A 112 17.39 11.06 -7.79
CA PRO A 112 17.25 12.51 -7.77
C PRO A 112 18.57 13.26 -7.67
N GLU A 113 19.58 12.68 -7.02
CA GLU A 113 20.89 13.28 -6.77
C GLU A 113 21.63 13.57 -8.08
N THR A 114 21.49 12.66 -9.06
CA THR A 114 22.11 12.79 -10.38
C THR A 114 21.10 13.18 -11.47
N GLY A 115 19.80 13.17 -11.18
CA GLY A 115 18.76 13.43 -12.17
C GLY A 115 18.63 12.31 -13.21
N GLU A 116 18.90 11.07 -12.79
CA GLU A 116 18.94 9.90 -13.66
C GLU A 116 17.83 8.90 -13.34
N VAL A 117 17.50 8.09 -14.33
CA VAL A 117 16.75 6.85 -14.16
C VAL A 117 17.71 5.70 -14.46
N ALA A 118 17.73 4.69 -13.59
CA ALA A 118 18.48 3.46 -13.81
C ALA A 118 17.52 2.28 -13.97
N LEU A 119 17.79 1.42 -14.94
CA LEU A 119 17.10 0.15 -15.11
C LEU A 119 18.11 -0.99 -15.09
N ARG A 120 17.84 -1.99 -14.26
CA ARG A 120 18.73 -3.14 -14.05
C ARG A 120 17.99 -4.44 -14.31
N ILE A 121 18.50 -5.27 -15.21
CA ILE A 121 18.01 -6.63 -15.38
C ILE A 121 18.51 -7.48 -14.20
N GLY A 122 17.61 -8.24 -13.61
CA GLY A 122 17.85 -9.12 -12.48
C GLY A 122 17.74 -10.60 -12.83
N PRO A 123 17.79 -11.49 -11.83
CA PRO A 123 17.65 -12.93 -12.03
C PRO A 123 16.24 -13.31 -12.51
N VAL A 124 16.08 -14.56 -12.93
CA VAL A 124 14.75 -15.18 -13.03
C VAL A 124 14.24 -15.45 -11.63
N VAL A 125 12.96 -15.19 -11.37
CA VAL A 125 12.31 -15.42 -10.08
C VAL A 125 11.08 -16.29 -10.26
N SER A 126 10.71 -17.01 -9.20
CA SER A 126 9.45 -17.73 -9.14
C SER A 126 8.26 -16.79 -8.87
N THR A 127 7.03 -17.31 -8.91
CA THR A 127 5.83 -16.61 -8.43
C THR A 127 5.98 -16.08 -6.99
N SER A 128 6.72 -16.81 -6.14
CA SER A 128 7.03 -16.38 -4.76
C SER A 128 8.23 -15.43 -4.67
N GLN A 129 8.64 -14.83 -5.80
CA GLN A 129 9.71 -13.86 -5.91
C GLN A 129 11.09 -14.36 -5.47
N VAL A 130 11.26 -15.68 -5.37
CA VAL A 130 12.52 -16.35 -5.02
C VAL A 130 13.39 -16.43 -6.28
N PRO A 131 14.62 -15.88 -6.26
CA PRO A 131 15.54 -16.00 -7.38
C PRO A 131 15.92 -17.45 -7.68
N LEU A 132 15.89 -17.82 -8.96
CA LEU A 132 16.44 -19.08 -9.45
C LEU A 132 17.98 -18.96 -9.49
N PRO A 133 18.74 -19.78 -8.74
CA PRO A 133 20.19 -19.70 -8.71
C PRO A 133 20.82 -19.89 -10.10
N GLY A 134 21.84 -19.08 -10.43
CA GLY A 134 22.56 -19.16 -11.71
C GLY A 134 21.80 -18.57 -12.90
N SER A 135 20.69 -17.87 -12.64
CA SER A 135 19.90 -17.18 -13.66
C SER A 135 20.23 -15.69 -13.77
N GLU A 136 21.21 -15.19 -13.01
CA GLU A 136 21.66 -13.80 -13.10
C GLU A 136 22.10 -13.44 -14.52
N PRO A 137 21.75 -12.24 -15.03
CA PRO A 137 22.17 -11.80 -16.34
C PRO A 137 23.69 -11.53 -16.37
N PRO A 138 24.37 -11.74 -17.51
CA PRO A 138 25.77 -11.38 -17.66
C PRO A 138 25.95 -9.85 -17.55
N GLU A 139 27.06 -9.41 -16.96
CA GLU A 139 27.36 -7.98 -16.84
C GLU A 139 27.80 -7.36 -18.18
N PRO A 140 27.46 -6.07 -18.44
CA PRO A 140 26.64 -5.20 -17.60
C PRO A 140 25.14 -5.37 -17.85
N ALA A 141 24.37 -5.50 -16.78
CA ALA A 141 22.92 -5.66 -16.82
C ALA A 141 22.14 -4.38 -16.45
N GLU A 142 22.83 -3.26 -16.24
CA GLU A 142 22.25 -1.97 -15.83
C GLU A 142 22.52 -0.89 -16.87
N ALA A 143 21.50 -0.07 -17.14
CA ALA A 143 21.63 1.17 -17.89
C ALA A 143 21.18 2.35 -17.03
N ARG A 144 21.93 3.45 -17.11
CA ARG A 144 21.56 4.75 -16.53
C ARG A 144 21.35 5.76 -17.63
N VAL A 145 20.28 6.53 -17.50
CA VAL A 145 19.85 7.52 -18.49
C VAL A 145 19.52 8.82 -17.79
N PRO A 146 20.10 9.95 -18.21
CA PRO A 146 19.74 11.26 -17.67
C PRO A 146 18.32 11.63 -18.09
N VAL A 147 17.53 12.11 -17.14
CA VAL A 147 16.19 12.64 -17.42
C VAL A 147 16.29 14.08 -17.92
N GLY A 148 17.28 14.85 -17.47
CA GLY A 148 17.46 16.25 -17.88
C GLY A 148 16.51 17.24 -17.20
N VAL A 149 15.69 16.77 -16.24
CA VAL A 149 14.88 17.61 -15.35
C VAL A 149 15.00 17.12 -13.90
N PRO A 150 14.97 18.00 -12.89
CA PRO A 150 15.00 17.59 -11.49
C PRO A 150 13.85 16.63 -11.15
N ILE A 151 14.16 15.57 -10.39
CA ILE A 151 13.20 14.52 -10.03
C ILE A 151 12.76 14.73 -8.58
N ARG A 152 11.45 14.70 -8.33
CA ARG A 152 10.86 14.57 -7.00
C ARG A 152 10.09 13.27 -6.94
N HIS A 153 10.65 12.24 -6.33
CA HIS A 153 9.90 11.01 -6.06
C HIS A 153 9.42 10.96 -4.62
N THR A 154 8.39 10.16 -4.39
CA THR A 154 7.80 9.96 -3.05
C THR A 154 8.01 8.54 -2.54
N TYR A 155 8.80 7.73 -3.24
CA TYR A 155 8.91 6.28 -3.04
C TYR A 155 10.37 5.82 -2.87
N ASP A 156 10.58 4.56 -2.50
CA ASP A 156 11.92 3.98 -2.27
C ASP A 156 12.79 3.95 -3.55
N ALA A 157 14.10 3.76 -3.35
CA ALA A 157 15.13 3.92 -4.38
C ALA A 157 15.11 2.85 -5.49
N GLU A 158 14.57 1.65 -5.24
CA GLU A 158 14.55 0.54 -6.20
C GLU A 158 13.21 -0.20 -6.25
N ILE A 159 12.64 -0.28 -7.45
CA ILE A 159 11.31 -0.83 -7.70
C ILE A 159 11.44 -2.06 -8.59
N PRO A 160 11.33 -3.29 -8.04
CA PRO A 160 11.37 -4.50 -8.84
C PRO A 160 10.08 -4.66 -9.65
N VAL A 161 10.24 -5.18 -10.87
CA VAL A 161 9.18 -5.56 -11.80
C VAL A 161 9.42 -7.02 -12.15
N ASP A 162 8.66 -7.92 -11.51
CA ASP A 162 9.01 -9.34 -11.52
C ASP A 162 7.85 -10.33 -11.45
N ILE A 163 6.60 -9.91 -11.18
CA ILE A 163 5.42 -10.78 -11.22
C ILE A 163 4.15 -10.02 -11.66
N PHE A 164 3.11 -10.75 -12.06
CA PHE A 164 1.80 -10.20 -12.47
C PHE A 164 1.88 -9.18 -13.61
N SER A 165 1.15 -8.07 -13.53
CA SER A 165 1.11 -7.06 -14.60
C SER A 165 2.19 -6.00 -14.48
N GLY A 166 2.92 -5.97 -13.36
CA GLY A 166 3.89 -4.92 -13.05
C GLY A 166 3.24 -3.59 -12.66
N PRO A 167 4.04 -2.58 -12.27
CA PRO A 167 3.54 -1.32 -11.75
C PRO A 167 3.31 -0.25 -12.82
N SER A 168 2.40 0.68 -12.52
CA SER A 168 2.23 1.95 -13.24
C SER A 168 2.85 3.13 -12.50
N PHE A 169 3.28 4.13 -13.26
CA PHE A 169 3.84 5.39 -12.78
C PHE A 169 3.18 6.57 -13.46
N ARG A 170 2.86 7.61 -12.69
CA ARG A 170 2.44 8.91 -13.23
C ARG A 170 3.50 9.96 -12.99
N PHE A 171 3.84 10.69 -14.04
CA PHE A 171 4.77 11.81 -14.06
C PHE A 171 3.99 13.12 -14.24
N GLU A 172 4.22 14.08 -13.35
CA GLU A 172 3.54 15.38 -13.39
C GLU A 172 4.54 16.50 -13.11
N ARG A 173 4.41 17.63 -13.82
CA ARG A 173 5.21 18.82 -13.50
C ARG A 173 4.79 19.37 -12.14
N GLU A 174 5.75 19.57 -11.26
CA GLU A 174 5.58 20.26 -9.98
C GLU A 174 6.67 21.32 -9.78
N GLY A 175 6.35 22.56 -10.18
CA GLY A 175 7.32 23.65 -10.19
C GLY A 175 8.46 23.36 -11.16
N GLU A 176 9.68 23.36 -10.62
CA GLU A 176 10.94 23.11 -11.36
C GLU A 176 11.35 21.63 -11.36
N ALA A 177 10.47 20.72 -10.97
CA ALA A 177 10.74 19.29 -10.95
C ALA A 177 9.60 18.47 -11.57
N VAL A 178 9.90 17.23 -11.93
CA VAL A 178 8.90 16.20 -12.25
C VAL A 178 8.61 15.37 -11.01
N ARG A 179 7.35 15.34 -10.59
CA ARG A 179 6.85 14.48 -9.53
C ARG A 179 6.59 13.08 -10.08
N VAL A 180 7.13 12.07 -9.42
CA VAL A 180 6.86 10.66 -9.71
C VAL A 180 5.85 10.10 -8.71
N THR A 181 4.72 9.63 -9.19
CA THR A 181 3.67 8.97 -8.39
C THR A 181 3.60 7.49 -8.74
N PHE A 182 3.92 6.63 -7.78
CA PHE A 182 3.78 5.18 -7.90
C PHE A 182 2.32 4.74 -7.73
N LEU A 183 1.84 3.88 -8.65
CA LEU A 183 0.47 3.36 -8.72
C LEU A 183 -0.59 4.45 -8.49
N PRO A 184 -0.79 5.36 -9.45
CA PRO A 184 -1.58 6.56 -9.24
C PRO A 184 -3.09 6.28 -9.11
N TRP A 185 -3.57 5.09 -9.51
CA TRP A 185 -4.94 4.60 -9.27
C TRP A 185 -5.16 4.20 -7.80
N HIS A 186 -4.17 3.56 -7.17
CA HIS A 186 -4.26 3.10 -5.79
C HIS A 186 -4.21 4.28 -4.81
N ARG A 187 -4.92 4.20 -3.68
CA ARG A 187 -4.99 5.23 -2.62
C ARG A 187 -5.35 6.62 -3.12
N SER A 188 -6.15 6.66 -4.19
CA SER A 188 -6.65 7.89 -4.80
C SER A 188 -7.99 8.28 -4.18
N TRP A 189 -9.08 8.22 -4.94
CA TRP A 189 -10.42 8.60 -4.48
C TRP A 189 -10.99 7.65 -3.42
N SER A 190 -10.65 6.36 -3.50
CA SER A 190 -11.06 5.29 -2.59
C SER A 190 -10.52 5.48 -1.17
N HIS A 191 -9.42 6.22 -1.00
CA HIS A 191 -8.77 6.41 0.30
C HIS A 191 -8.96 7.84 0.84
N SER A 192 -10.21 8.29 0.82
CA SER A 192 -10.63 9.62 1.26
C SER A 192 -11.46 9.56 2.54
N LEU A 193 -11.18 10.45 3.49
CA LEU A 193 -11.98 10.62 4.71
C LEU A 193 -13.35 11.24 4.39
N VAL A 194 -13.43 12.02 3.30
CA VAL A 194 -14.71 12.56 2.81
C VAL A 194 -15.57 11.42 2.23
N LEU A 195 -14.95 10.48 1.51
CA LEU A 195 -15.65 9.28 1.03
C LEU A 195 -16.10 8.40 2.21
N ALA A 196 -15.25 8.23 3.23
CA ALA A 196 -15.61 7.51 4.45
C ALA A 196 -16.87 8.09 5.12
N LEU A 197 -16.94 9.42 5.23
CA LEU A 197 -18.13 10.11 5.73
C LEU A 197 -19.35 9.88 4.83
N GLY A 198 -19.19 10.00 3.50
CA GLY A 198 -20.27 9.77 2.54
C GLY A 198 -20.83 8.34 2.61
N ILE A 199 -19.95 7.34 2.69
CA ILE A 199 -20.32 5.93 2.86
C ILE A 199 -21.05 5.73 4.19
N GLY A 200 -20.51 6.28 5.29
CA GLY A 200 -21.15 6.17 6.61
C GLY A 200 -22.55 6.78 6.63
N LEU A 201 -22.76 7.95 6.01
CA LEU A 201 -24.08 8.55 5.88
C LEU A 201 -25.02 7.69 5.02
N GLY A 202 -24.54 7.19 3.88
CA GLY A 202 -25.34 6.35 2.99
C GLY A 202 -25.80 5.05 3.66
N VAL A 203 -24.86 4.32 4.28
CA VAL A 203 -25.18 3.11 5.07
C VAL A 203 -26.09 3.44 6.25
N GLY A 204 -25.87 4.59 6.88
CA GLY A 204 -26.67 5.10 7.98
C GLY A 204 -28.15 5.26 7.64
N VAL A 205 -28.43 5.80 6.45
CA VAL A 205 -29.78 6.00 5.91
C VAL A 205 -30.41 4.68 5.49
N VAL A 206 -29.65 3.78 4.86
CA VAL A 206 -30.19 2.53 4.28
C VAL A 206 -30.43 1.46 5.34
N LEU A 207 -29.54 1.32 6.32
CA LEU A 207 -29.60 0.24 7.31
C LEU A 207 -29.99 0.77 8.69
N SER A 208 -29.11 1.55 9.32
CA SER A 208 -29.37 2.22 10.60
C SER A 208 -28.25 3.21 10.91
N PRO A 209 -28.51 4.25 11.74
CA PRO A 209 -27.47 5.18 12.16
C PRO A 209 -26.23 4.49 12.76
N LEU A 210 -26.42 3.40 13.51
CA LEU A 210 -25.33 2.61 14.08
C LEU A 210 -24.47 1.95 13.00
N ALA A 211 -25.10 1.30 12.02
CA ALA A 211 -24.41 0.69 10.89
C ALA A 211 -23.62 1.74 10.09
N GLY A 212 -24.18 2.95 9.93
CA GLY A 212 -23.51 4.08 9.30
C GLY A 212 -22.24 4.53 10.01
N TRP A 213 -22.30 4.67 11.35
CA TRP A 213 -21.11 5.00 12.14
C TRP A 213 -20.03 3.93 12.04
N ILE A 214 -20.41 2.65 12.14
CA ILE A 214 -19.47 1.53 12.03
C ILE A 214 -18.81 1.51 10.65
N ALA A 215 -19.60 1.62 9.59
CA ALA A 215 -19.09 1.62 8.22
C ALA A 215 -18.12 2.79 7.97
N GLY A 216 -18.52 4.02 8.31
CA GLY A 216 -17.70 5.21 8.08
C GLY A 216 -16.41 5.21 8.89
N LEU A 217 -16.45 4.79 10.16
CA LEU A 217 -15.26 4.76 11.01
C LEU A 217 -14.32 3.61 10.68
N ALA A 218 -14.84 2.43 10.32
CA ALA A 218 -14.01 1.33 9.87
C ALA A 218 -13.27 1.69 8.57
N PHE A 219 -13.98 2.30 7.62
CA PHE A 219 -13.37 2.81 6.38
C PHE A 219 -12.32 3.89 6.67
N ALA A 220 -12.63 4.84 7.56
CA ALA A 220 -11.67 5.87 7.96
C ALA A 220 -10.44 5.27 8.65
N ALA A 221 -10.61 4.24 9.48
CA ALA A 221 -9.51 3.55 10.15
C ALA A 221 -8.54 2.93 9.15
N HIS A 222 -9.04 2.24 8.11
CA HIS A 222 -8.21 1.75 7.00
C HIS A 222 -7.38 2.88 6.37
N VAL A 223 -8.06 3.96 5.98
CA VAL A 223 -7.39 5.11 5.33
C VAL A 223 -6.29 5.71 6.21
N LEU A 224 -6.52 5.78 7.52
CA LEU A 224 -5.54 6.30 8.48
C LEU A 224 -4.39 5.33 8.74
N GLU A 225 -4.64 4.03 8.82
CA GLU A 225 -3.59 3.00 8.91
C GLU A 225 -2.65 3.08 7.71
N ASP A 226 -3.19 3.27 6.53
CA ASP A 226 -2.42 3.39 5.30
C ASP A 226 -1.60 4.68 5.21
N GLN A 227 -1.99 5.73 5.92
CA GLN A 227 -1.16 6.93 6.07
C GLN A 227 0.08 6.71 6.92
N LEU A 228 0.16 5.63 7.69
CA LEU A 228 1.40 5.26 8.40
C LEU A 228 2.47 4.73 7.43
N GLY A 229 2.08 4.37 6.20
CA GLY A 229 2.93 3.84 5.15
C GLY A 229 3.79 4.87 4.40
N PHE A 230 4.42 4.45 3.31
CA PHE A 230 5.24 5.31 2.45
C PHE A 230 4.42 6.01 1.35
N MET A 231 3.44 5.32 0.77
CA MET A 231 2.63 5.85 -0.34
C MET A 231 1.75 7.01 0.09
N GLY A 232 1.18 6.93 1.30
CA GLY A 232 0.12 7.80 1.76
C GLY A 232 -1.15 7.71 0.89
N SER A 233 -2.06 8.67 1.08
CA SER A 233 -3.41 8.66 0.47
C SER A 233 -3.92 10.06 0.14
N ASN A 234 -4.92 10.16 -0.74
CA ASN A 234 -5.66 11.40 -0.99
C ASN A 234 -6.83 11.56 -0.01
N LEU A 235 -6.55 12.14 1.16
CA LEU A 235 -7.49 12.25 2.29
C LEU A 235 -8.74 13.08 2.02
N PHE A 236 -8.71 13.99 1.05
CA PHE A 236 -9.76 15.00 0.85
C PHE A 236 -10.34 14.97 -0.57
N TRP A 237 -10.23 13.86 -1.30
CA TRP A 237 -11.01 13.68 -2.53
C TRP A 237 -12.51 13.84 -2.23
N PRO A 238 -13.31 14.58 -3.04
CA PRO A 238 -12.99 15.11 -4.36
C PRO A 238 -12.44 16.55 -4.38
N PHE A 239 -12.22 17.19 -3.23
CA PHE A 239 -11.75 18.58 -3.17
C PHE A 239 -10.31 18.76 -3.65
N THR A 240 -9.50 17.71 -3.57
CA THR A 240 -8.13 17.67 -4.10
C THR A 240 -7.87 16.38 -4.84
N ARG A 241 -6.93 16.43 -5.79
CA ARG A 241 -6.36 15.25 -6.48
C ARG A 241 -4.96 14.90 -5.96
N ARG A 242 -4.41 15.70 -5.06
CA ARG A 242 -3.06 15.51 -4.52
C ARG A 242 -3.06 14.45 -3.43
N ARG A 243 -2.20 13.45 -3.58
CA ARG A 243 -1.88 12.48 -2.52
C ARG A 243 -1.01 13.15 -1.46
N PHE A 244 -1.38 12.99 -0.19
CA PHE A 244 -0.52 13.36 0.93
C PHE A 244 0.55 12.30 1.11
N LEU A 245 1.77 12.71 1.45
CA LEU A 245 2.83 11.79 1.78
C LEU A 245 2.45 11.03 3.06
N GLY A 246 2.67 9.71 3.06
CA GLY A 246 2.54 8.92 4.27
C GLY A 246 3.65 9.27 5.26
N LEU A 247 3.47 8.88 6.52
CA LEU A 247 4.40 9.15 7.62
C LEU A 247 5.67 8.29 7.55
N ARG A 248 5.73 7.33 6.62
CA ARG A 248 6.88 6.43 6.41
C ARG A 248 7.27 5.69 7.69
N LEU A 249 6.29 5.31 8.50
CA LEU A 249 6.52 4.63 9.78
C LEU A 249 6.56 3.11 9.61
N LEU A 250 5.74 2.60 8.70
CA LEU A 250 5.50 1.18 8.49
C LEU A 250 5.65 0.84 7.00
N ARG A 251 6.08 -0.38 6.69
CA ARG A 251 5.88 -0.99 5.37
C ARG A 251 4.82 -2.07 5.48
N SER A 252 4.03 -2.27 4.43
CA SER A 252 3.03 -3.34 4.40
C SER A 252 3.64 -4.73 4.53
N THR A 253 4.92 -4.89 4.18
CA THR A 253 5.66 -6.14 4.23
C THR A 253 6.34 -6.38 5.59
N ASP A 254 6.36 -5.38 6.48
CA ASP A 254 7.00 -5.53 7.78
C ASP A 254 6.15 -6.47 8.64
N PRO A 255 6.67 -7.63 9.08
CA PRO A 255 5.87 -8.62 9.82
C PRO A 255 5.48 -8.10 11.21
N LEU A 256 6.37 -7.33 11.86
CA LEU A 256 6.15 -6.82 13.21
C LEU A 256 4.98 -5.81 13.30
N PRO A 257 4.92 -4.75 12.46
CA PRO A 257 3.76 -3.86 12.40
C PRO A 257 2.45 -4.58 12.09
N ASN A 258 2.42 -5.48 11.10
CA ASN A 258 1.21 -6.25 10.78
C ASN A 258 0.75 -7.11 11.96
N PHE A 259 1.67 -7.86 12.57
CA PHE A 259 1.38 -8.65 13.75
C PHE A 259 0.86 -7.78 14.89
N LEU A 260 1.53 -6.65 15.16
CA LEU A 260 1.15 -5.76 16.25
C LEU A 260 -0.24 -5.15 16.03
N THR A 261 -0.58 -4.71 14.81
CA THR A 261 -1.92 -4.20 14.50
C THR A 261 -2.99 -5.27 14.72
N VAL A 262 -2.78 -6.47 14.19
CA VAL A 262 -3.73 -7.59 14.39
C VAL A 262 -3.86 -7.94 15.87
N TRP A 263 -2.74 -8.02 16.60
CA TRP A 263 -2.73 -8.29 18.03
C TRP A 263 -3.53 -7.24 18.81
N LEU A 264 -3.28 -5.95 18.55
CA LEU A 264 -3.98 -4.85 19.22
C LEU A 264 -5.47 -4.86 18.89
N ALA A 265 -5.84 -5.10 17.63
CA ALA A 265 -7.24 -5.22 17.23
C ALA A 265 -7.94 -6.38 17.97
N VAL A 266 -7.33 -7.57 18.03
CA VAL A 266 -7.88 -8.72 18.77
C VAL A 266 -7.97 -8.44 20.26
N ALA A 267 -6.95 -7.83 20.87
CA ALA A 267 -6.98 -7.47 22.29
C ALA A 267 -8.11 -6.48 22.60
N LEU A 268 -8.32 -5.48 21.74
CA LEU A 268 -9.41 -4.51 21.89
C LEU A 268 -10.78 -5.13 21.65
N ILE A 269 -10.91 -6.05 20.69
CA ILE A 269 -12.13 -6.83 20.47
C ILE A 269 -12.48 -7.61 21.73
N LEU A 270 -11.56 -8.42 22.24
CA LEU A 270 -11.79 -9.24 23.44
C LEU A 270 -12.12 -8.37 24.66
N PHE A 271 -11.41 -7.26 24.84
CA PHE A 271 -11.69 -6.29 25.89
C PHE A 271 -13.11 -5.73 25.81
N ASN A 272 -13.52 -5.27 24.62
CA ASN A 272 -14.84 -4.66 24.43
C ASN A 272 -15.97 -5.70 24.55
N LEU A 273 -15.78 -6.91 24.03
CA LEU A 273 -16.74 -8.01 24.19
C LEU A 273 -16.94 -8.36 25.66
N ASP A 274 -15.87 -8.47 26.45
CA ASP A 274 -15.96 -8.73 27.89
C ASP A 274 -16.60 -7.54 28.64
N ARG A 275 -16.11 -6.32 28.39
CA ARG A 275 -16.58 -5.09 29.03
C ARG A 275 -18.07 -4.85 28.84
N PHE A 276 -18.61 -5.21 27.67
CA PHE A 276 -20.03 -5.04 27.35
C PHE A 276 -20.86 -6.31 27.56
N SER A 277 -20.25 -7.39 28.05
CA SER A 277 -20.98 -8.59 28.47
C SER A 277 -21.76 -8.37 29.77
N PHE A 278 -22.73 -9.24 30.05
CA PHE A 278 -23.48 -9.22 31.30
C PHE A 278 -22.64 -9.50 32.54
N GLN A 279 -21.52 -10.21 32.38
CA GLN A 279 -20.62 -10.59 33.48
C GLN A 279 -19.17 -10.43 33.03
N PRO A 280 -18.63 -9.19 33.00
CA PRO A 280 -17.24 -8.94 32.64
C PRO A 280 -16.30 -9.71 33.57
N ARG A 281 -15.31 -10.41 32.98
CA ARG A 281 -14.35 -11.26 33.69
C ARG A 281 -12.93 -10.69 33.62
N LEU A 282 -12.63 -9.82 32.67
CA LEU A 282 -11.29 -9.30 32.48
C LEU A 282 -10.98 -8.22 33.53
N PRO A 283 -9.87 -8.34 34.27
CA PRO A 283 -9.41 -7.26 35.13
C PRO A 283 -8.92 -6.11 34.23
N THR A 284 -9.74 -5.07 34.10
CA THR A 284 -9.57 -3.99 33.09
C THR A 284 -8.16 -3.39 33.06
N GLY A 285 -7.64 -2.93 34.20
CA GLY A 285 -6.30 -2.34 34.28
C GLY A 285 -5.19 -3.31 33.87
N PRO A 286 -5.05 -4.47 34.55
CA PRO A 286 -4.06 -5.48 34.20
C PRO A 286 -4.16 -5.96 32.74
N TYR A 287 -5.37 -6.15 32.23
CA TYR A 287 -5.57 -6.56 30.84
C TYR A 287 -5.06 -5.51 29.85
N LEU A 288 -5.45 -4.24 30.00
CA LEU A 288 -4.99 -3.17 29.09
C LEU A 288 -3.46 -2.97 29.19
N VAL A 289 -2.88 -3.10 30.38
CA VAL A 289 -1.41 -3.01 30.53
C VAL A 289 -0.71 -4.17 29.82
N LEU A 290 -1.15 -5.42 30.05
CA LEU A 290 -0.44 -6.61 29.57
C LEU A 290 -0.75 -6.95 28.10
N ALA A 291 -1.96 -6.72 27.63
CA ALA A 291 -2.40 -7.11 26.29
C ALA A 291 -2.30 -5.97 25.27
N VAL A 292 -2.34 -4.70 25.70
CA VAL A 292 -2.30 -3.54 24.80
C VAL A 292 -1.01 -2.76 24.97
N LEU A 293 -0.76 -2.20 26.16
CA LEU A 293 0.37 -1.29 26.37
C LEU A 293 1.73 -2.00 26.26
N LEU A 294 1.89 -3.15 26.91
CA LEU A 294 3.16 -3.87 26.92
C LEU A 294 3.58 -4.35 25.51
N PRO A 295 2.73 -5.02 24.71
CA PRO A 295 3.09 -5.41 23.35
C PRO A 295 3.36 -4.22 22.43
N LEU A 296 2.58 -3.14 22.56
CA LEU A 296 2.79 -1.90 21.81
C LEU A 296 4.17 -1.29 22.11
N LEU A 297 4.54 -1.17 23.39
CA LEU A 297 5.82 -0.60 23.79
C LEU A 297 7.00 -1.51 23.41
N LEU A 298 6.89 -2.82 23.64
CA LEU A 298 7.97 -3.76 23.35
C LEU A 298 8.18 -3.93 21.84
N LEU A 299 7.13 -4.29 21.09
CA LEU A 299 7.25 -4.57 19.66
C LEU A 299 7.42 -3.28 18.85
N GLY A 300 6.73 -2.20 19.25
CA GLY A 300 6.94 -0.88 18.66
C GLY A 300 8.35 -0.35 18.92
N GLY A 301 8.87 -0.53 20.14
CA GLY A 301 10.25 -0.18 20.48
C GLY A 301 11.28 -0.97 19.68
N VAL A 302 11.09 -2.30 19.55
CA VAL A 302 11.94 -3.15 18.72
C VAL A 302 11.90 -2.73 17.25
N HIS A 303 10.72 -2.45 16.69
CA HIS A 303 10.57 -1.97 15.32
C HIS A 303 11.33 -0.66 15.08
N LEU A 304 11.15 0.32 15.96
CA LEU A 304 11.84 1.62 15.87
C LEU A 304 13.36 1.46 15.98
N TRP A 305 13.83 0.59 16.86
CA TRP A 305 15.25 0.28 17.00
C TRP A 305 15.83 -0.39 15.76
N GLN A 306 15.16 -1.42 15.23
CA GLN A 306 15.57 -2.10 13.99
C GLN A 306 15.59 -1.14 12.81
N ARG A 307 14.62 -0.23 12.73
CA ARG A 307 14.54 0.78 11.68
C ARG A 307 15.72 1.75 11.74
N GLN A 308 16.09 2.23 12.92
CA GLN A 308 17.29 3.08 13.08
C GLN A 308 18.57 2.33 12.70
N ALA A 309 18.69 1.06 13.10
CA ALA A 309 19.83 0.23 12.72
C ALA A 309 19.91 -0.02 11.21
N ARG A 310 18.76 -0.19 10.52
CA ARG A 310 18.69 -0.35 9.07
C ARG A 310 18.98 0.95 8.30
N GLN A 311 18.68 2.13 8.85
CA GLN A 311 19.07 3.39 8.20
C GLN A 311 20.60 3.58 8.09
N VAL A 312 21.39 2.84 8.91
CA VAL A 312 22.86 2.83 8.84
C VAL A 312 23.38 1.78 7.84
N ALA A 313 22.55 0.83 7.41
CA ALA A 313 22.89 -0.20 6.42
C ALA A 313 22.06 0.00 5.15
N VAL A 314 22.59 0.77 4.21
CA VAL A 314 21.90 1.12 2.95
C VAL A 314 21.63 -0.12 2.09
N GLU A 315 20.37 -0.21 1.66
CA GLU A 315 19.82 -0.83 0.43
C GLU A 315 20.22 -2.25 0.06
N ALA A 316 19.41 -3.23 0.49
CA ALA A 316 19.03 -4.38 -0.34
C ALA A 316 17.93 -5.18 0.37
N THR A 317 16.68 -5.07 -0.10
CA THR A 317 15.51 -5.98 0.03
C THR A 317 14.23 -5.12 0.04
N ALA A 318 13.47 -5.05 -1.05
CA ALA A 318 12.59 -6.05 -1.66
C ALA A 318 11.16 -5.45 -1.60
N GLN A 319 10.66 -4.97 -2.74
CA GLN A 319 9.34 -4.34 -2.88
C GLN A 319 8.58 -4.95 -4.06
N GLY A 320 8.44 -6.26 -4.01
CA GLY A 320 7.66 -7.02 -4.95
C GLY A 320 6.15 -7.06 -4.64
N GLU A 321 5.71 -6.51 -3.52
CA GLU A 321 4.50 -7.02 -2.84
C GLU A 321 3.26 -6.12 -2.94
N ILE A 322 3.33 -4.93 -3.54
CA ILE A 322 2.09 -4.17 -3.85
C ILE A 322 1.27 -4.87 -4.95
N LEU A 323 1.91 -5.79 -5.69
CA LEU A 323 1.21 -6.69 -6.59
C LEU A 323 0.64 -7.93 -5.87
N GLU A 324 1.15 -8.30 -4.69
CA GLU A 324 0.55 -9.36 -3.83
C GLU A 324 -0.70 -8.86 -3.10
N GLU A 325 -0.73 -7.58 -2.65
CA GLU A 325 -1.94 -6.97 -2.08
C GLU A 325 -3.14 -6.97 -3.06
N ALA A 326 -2.86 -6.96 -4.37
CA ALA A 326 -3.89 -7.07 -5.41
C ALA A 326 -4.56 -8.45 -5.50
N GLU A 327 -3.92 -9.48 -4.96
CA GLU A 327 -4.42 -10.86 -4.97
C GLU A 327 -5.10 -11.27 -3.66
N GLU A 328 -4.72 -10.66 -2.53
CA GLU A 328 -5.38 -10.89 -1.23
C GLU A 328 -6.74 -10.17 -1.11
N ALA A 329 -7.00 -9.13 -1.91
CA ALA A 329 -8.27 -8.40 -2.01
C ALA A 329 -9.21 -8.97 -3.07
#